data_AF-A0A6B3F478-F1
#
_entry.id   AF-A0A6B3F478-F1
#
_cell.length_a   1.000
_cell.length_b   1.000
_cell.length_c   1.000
_cell.angle_alpha   90.00
_cell.angle_beta   90.00
_cell.angle_gamma   90.00
#
_symmetry.space_group_name_H-M   'P 1'
#
loop_
_entity.id
_entity.type
_entity.pdbx_description
1 polymer ?
#
loop_
_entity_poly.entity_id
_entity_poly.type
_entity_poly.pdbx_seq_one_letter_code
_entity_poly.pdbx_strand_id
1 'polypeptide(L)'
;PHPRGTTMTHAELPSVLGGFDLSDQSRYVDGVPYELFARLRREAPVLFHPGASTPDGDGFWVLTKHADIVAAAASPDFSAQGGGPRAGGGSHLDDLPVGVHAGVLFAM
;
A
#
# COMPACT_ATOMS: atom_id res chain seq x y z
N PRO A 1 7.74 30.22 -25.38
CA PRO A 1 8.35 30.08 -24.04
C PRO A 1 7.38 29.42 -23.05
N HIS A 2 7.40 28.09 -22.99
CA HIS A 2 6.59 27.29 -22.05
C HIS A 2 7.43 27.04 -20.79
N PRO A 3 6.99 27.46 -19.59
CA PRO A 3 7.78 27.24 -18.38
C PRO A 3 7.83 25.75 -18.03
N ARG A 4 9.05 25.33 -17.69
CA ARG A 4 9.53 23.98 -17.41
C ARG A 4 8.72 23.27 -16.33
N GLY A 5 8.64 21.95 -16.49
CA GLY A 5 7.86 21.04 -15.66
C GLY A 5 8.08 21.20 -14.17
N THR A 6 6.95 21.28 -13.46
CA THR A 6 6.85 21.04 -12.03
C THR A 6 7.48 19.69 -11.73
N THR A 7 8.63 19.70 -11.05
CA THR A 7 9.19 18.53 -10.42
C THR A 7 8.16 18.09 -9.37
N MET A 8 7.33 17.10 -9.69
CA MET A 8 6.50 16.45 -8.67
C MET A 8 7.46 15.90 -7.63
N THR A 9 7.41 16.45 -6.42
CA THR A 9 8.14 15.94 -5.26
C THR A 9 7.68 14.51 -5.02
N HIS A 10 8.40 13.54 -5.57
CA HIS A 10 8.23 12.13 -5.24
C HIS A 10 8.57 12.03 -3.75
N ALA A 11 7.56 11.80 -2.91
CA ALA A 11 7.79 11.58 -1.50
C ALA A 11 8.81 10.44 -1.38
N GLU A 12 9.96 10.75 -0.78
CA GLU A 12 11.12 9.86 -0.77
C GLU A 12 10.75 8.53 -0.10
N LEU A 13 10.94 7.42 -0.82
CA LEU A 13 10.66 6.11 -0.29
C LEU A 13 11.59 5.82 0.90
N PRO A 14 11.07 5.23 2.00
CA PRO A 14 11.91 4.79 3.10
C PRO A 14 13.09 3.94 2.62
N SER A 15 14.29 4.22 3.13
CA SER A 15 15.53 3.55 2.69
C SER A 15 15.49 2.02 2.83
N VAL A 16 14.73 1.50 3.80
CA VAL A 16 14.47 0.06 4.00
C VAL A 16 13.74 -0.61 2.83
N LEU A 17 13.18 0.17 1.90
CA LEU A 17 12.61 -0.34 0.65
C LEU A 17 13.65 -0.46 -0.46
N GLY A 18 14.80 0.21 -0.34
CA GLY A 18 15.86 0.17 -1.37
C GLY A 18 15.37 0.65 -2.74
N GLY A 19 14.43 1.59 -2.76
CA GLY A 19 13.80 2.11 -3.99
C GLY A 19 12.71 1.21 -4.58
N PHE A 20 12.34 0.12 -3.91
CA PHE A 20 11.20 -0.70 -4.33
C PHE A 20 9.89 -0.04 -3.88
N ASP A 21 9.10 0.43 -4.83
CA ASP A 21 7.77 0.95 -4.58
C ASP A 21 6.78 -0.21 -4.42
N LEU A 22 6.17 -0.35 -3.25
CA LEU A 22 5.23 -1.44 -2.95
C LEU A 22 3.88 -1.27 -3.66
N SER A 23 3.56 -0.06 -4.14
CA SER A 23 2.32 0.23 -4.88
C SER A 23 2.44 0.06 -6.40
N ASP A 24 3.66 -0.04 -6.93
CA ASP A 24 3.91 -0.29 -8.35
C ASP A 24 3.76 -1.78 -8.70
N GLN A 25 2.59 -2.15 -9.24
CA GLN A 25 2.27 -3.54 -9.62
C GLN A 25 3.23 -4.10 -10.68
N SER A 26 3.84 -3.26 -11.52
CA SER A 26 4.77 -3.71 -12.56
C SER A 26 6.05 -4.34 -11.98
N ARG A 27 6.39 -4.01 -10.73
CA ARG A 27 7.57 -4.56 -10.02
C ARG A 27 7.42 -6.01 -9.59
N TYR A 28 6.21 -6.56 -9.66
CA TYR A 28 5.92 -7.94 -9.27
C TYR A 28 5.84 -8.91 -10.45
N VAL A 29 6.09 -8.43 -11.69
CA VAL A 29 6.03 -9.26 -12.92
C VAL A 29 6.99 -10.45 -12.84
N ASP A 30 8.16 -10.27 -12.23
CA ASP A 30 9.18 -11.32 -12.05
C ASP A 30 8.95 -12.16 -10.77
N GLY A 31 7.82 -11.96 -10.09
CA GLY A 31 7.44 -12.66 -8.86
C GLY A 31 7.54 -11.82 -7.59
N VAL A 32 7.27 -12.47 -6.46
CA VAL A 32 7.25 -11.81 -5.14
C VAL A 32 8.67 -11.53 -4.65
N PRO A 33 9.00 -10.29 -4.22
CA PRO A 33 10.33 -9.95 -3.72
C PRO A 33 10.54 -10.44 -2.27
N TYR A 34 10.74 -11.75 -2.10
CA TYR A 34 10.84 -12.38 -0.78
C TYR A 34 11.93 -11.79 0.12
N GLU A 35 13.09 -11.43 -0.44
CA GLU A 35 14.19 -10.81 0.31
C GLU A 35 13.84 -9.43 0.87
N LEU A 36 13.08 -8.63 0.11
CA LEU A 36 12.58 -7.34 0.58
C LEU A 36 11.65 -7.54 1.78
N PHE A 37 10.69 -8.46 1.68
CA PHE A 37 9.79 -8.76 2.79
C PHE A 37 10.53 -9.35 4.00
N ALA A 38 11.58 -10.15 3.78
CA ALA A 38 12.43 -10.64 4.86
C ALA A 38 13.18 -9.51 5.56
N ARG A 39 13.70 -8.52 4.81
CA ARG A 39 14.31 -7.31 5.36
C ARG A 39 13.30 -6.50 6.17
N LEU A 40 12.12 -6.22 5.62
CA LEU A 40 11.05 -5.48 6.30
C LEU A 40 10.69 -6.13 7.64
N ARG A 41 10.51 -7.46 7.68
CA ARG A 41 10.21 -8.17 8.93
C ARG A 41 11.26 -8.00 10.02
N ARG A 42 12.54 -7.83 9.65
CA ARG A 42 13.65 -7.67 10.59
C ARG A 42 13.84 -6.22 11.03
N GLU A 43 13.78 -5.29 10.08
CA GLU A 43 14.25 -3.91 10.28
C GLU A 43 13.11 -2.90 10.45
N ALA A 44 11.97 -3.10 9.79
CA ALA A 44 10.84 -2.18 9.82
C ALA A 44 9.52 -2.98 9.65
N PRO A 45 9.12 -3.79 10.64
CA PRO A 45 7.98 -4.70 10.49
C PRO A 45 6.63 -4.00 10.33
N VAL A 46 6.55 -2.77 10.83
CA VAL A 46 5.47 -1.80 10.62
C VAL A 46 6.11 -0.58 9.95
N LEU A 47 5.73 -0.29 8.72
CA LEU A 47 6.30 0.79 7.91
C LEU A 47 5.18 1.65 7.33
N PHE A 48 5.34 2.98 7.34
CA PHE A 48 4.49 3.86 6.55
C PHE A 48 5.10 4.05 5.15
N HIS A 49 4.34 3.67 4.12
CA HIS A 49 4.71 3.85 2.72
C HIS A 49 4.02 5.11 2.18
N PRO A 50 4.75 6.09 1.62
CA PRO A 50 4.12 7.26 1.03
C PRO A 50 3.35 6.90 -0.24
N GLY A 51 2.23 7.58 -0.49
CA GLY A 51 1.28 7.23 -1.55
C GLY A 51 1.57 7.80 -2.93
N ALA A 52 2.80 8.24 -3.21
CA ALA A 52 3.10 9.02 -4.43
C ALA A 52 2.71 8.30 -5.74
N SER A 53 2.66 6.96 -5.73
CA SER A 53 2.25 6.13 -6.87
C SER A 53 0.87 5.46 -6.67
N THR A 54 0.13 5.82 -5.62
CA THR A 54 -1.25 5.37 -5.41
C THR A 54 -2.24 6.29 -6.14
N PRO A 55 -3.39 5.80 -6.61
CA PRO A 55 -4.36 6.61 -7.37
C PRO A 55 -4.81 7.89 -6.64
N ASP A 56 -4.97 7.81 -5.32
CA ASP A 56 -5.42 8.93 -4.48
C ASP A 56 -4.26 9.77 -3.90
N GLY A 57 -3.01 9.39 -4.16
CA GLY A 57 -1.83 10.02 -3.55
C GLY A 57 -1.62 9.70 -2.06
N ASP A 58 -2.47 8.84 -1.50
CA ASP A 58 -2.54 8.51 -0.08
C ASP A 58 -1.54 7.43 0.34
N GLY A 59 -0.75 7.72 1.37
CA GLY A 59 0.15 6.73 1.96
C GLY A 59 -0.61 5.64 2.73
N PHE A 60 0.04 4.51 2.93
CA PHE A 60 -0.53 3.35 3.62
C PHE A 60 0.47 2.71 4.58
N TRP A 61 -0.07 1.99 5.57
CA TRP A 61 0.73 1.21 6.50
C TRP A 61 1.00 -0.19 5.94
N VAL A 62 2.24 -0.64 6.08
CA VAL A 62 2.73 -1.95 5.66
C VAL A 62 3.03 -2.77 6.90
N LEU A 63 2.26 -3.83 7.12
CA LEU A 63 2.47 -4.81 8.17
C LEU A 63 3.07 -6.08 7.56
N THR A 64 4.26 -6.48 8.01
CA THR A 64 4.98 -7.62 7.40
C THR A 64 5.10 -8.84 8.30
N LYS A 65 4.71 -8.73 9.58
CA LYS A 65 4.67 -9.85 10.52
C LYS A 65 3.25 -10.40 10.65
N HIS A 66 3.14 -11.72 10.67
CA HIS A 66 1.88 -12.42 10.86
C HIS A 66 1.15 -11.98 12.13
N ALA A 67 1.85 -11.84 13.26
CA ALA A 67 1.25 -11.43 14.52
C ALA A 67 0.57 -10.05 14.44
N ASP A 68 1.20 -9.08 13.76
CA ASP A 68 0.68 -7.72 13.61
C ASP A 68 -0.55 -7.70 12.68
N ILE A 69 -0.53 -8.52 11.63
CA ILE A 69 -1.65 -8.69 10.71
C ILE A 69 -2.86 -9.29 11.43
N VAL A 70 -2.66 -10.36 12.21
CA VAL A 70 -3.75 -10.98 12.98
C VAL A 70 -4.29 -10.02 14.03
N ALA A 71 -3.44 -9.27 14.72
CA ALA A 71 -3.86 -8.28 15.70
C ALA A 71 -4.70 -7.16 15.06
N ALA A 72 -4.27 -6.64 13.90
CA ALA A 72 -5.01 -5.62 13.17
C ALA A 72 -6.36 -6.14 12.66
N ALA A 73 -6.39 -7.35 12.09
CA ALA A 73 -7.60 -7.97 11.57
C ALA A 73 -8.64 -8.30 12.66
N ALA A 74 -8.20 -8.57 13.88
CA ALA A 74 -9.07 -8.87 15.02
C ALA A 74 -9.54 -7.63 15.79
N SER A 75 -8.92 -6.46 15.56
CA SER A 75 -9.26 -5.25 16.30
C SER A 75 -10.44 -4.51 15.64
N PRO A 76 -11.45 -4.09 16.42
CA PRO A 76 -12.57 -3.29 15.91
C PRO A 76 -12.18 -1.85 15.56
N ASP A 77 -10.97 -1.42 15.92
CA ASP A 77 -10.46 -0.08 15.59
C ASP A 77 -10.10 0.05 14.09
N PHE A 78 -9.92 -1.08 13.40
CA PHE A 78 -9.65 -1.12 11.97
C PHE A 78 -10.89 -1.58 11.20
N SER A 79 -11.17 -0.90 10.10
CA SER A 79 -12.33 -1.15 9.26
C SER A 79 -11.90 -1.51 7.85
N ALA A 80 -12.49 -2.58 7.31
CA ALA A 80 -12.34 -2.97 5.90
C ALA A 80 -13.30 -2.22 4.97
N GLN A 81 -14.34 -1.57 5.51
CA GLN A 81 -15.33 -0.83 4.71
C GLN A 81 -14.87 0.60 4.37
N GLY A 82 -14.02 1.20 5.22
CA GLY A 82 -13.50 2.57 5.04
C GLY A 82 -13.09 3.23 6.36
N GLY A 83 -12.55 4.46 6.29
CA GLY A 83 -12.14 5.24 7.45
C GLY A 83 -11.74 6.68 7.11
N GLY A 84 -11.98 7.62 8.02
CA GLY A 84 -11.76 9.05 7.79
C GLY A 84 -12.69 9.64 6.71
N PRO A 85 -12.24 10.61 5.88
CA PRO A 85 -13.06 11.21 4.82
C PRO A 85 -13.18 10.35 3.55
N ARG A 86 -12.65 9.12 3.53
CA ARG A 86 -12.60 8.26 2.32
C ARG A 86 -13.96 7.61 2.03
N ALA A 87 -14.27 7.47 0.73
CA ALA A 87 -15.51 6.87 0.25
C ALA A 87 -15.58 5.34 0.42
N GLY A 88 -14.44 4.67 0.66
CA GLY A 88 -14.34 3.21 0.84
C GLY A 88 -12.99 2.78 1.40
N GLY A 89 -12.84 1.48 1.68
CA GLY A 89 -11.60 0.85 2.14
C GLY A 89 -10.88 0.08 1.02
N GLY A 90 -9.57 0.29 0.91
CA GLY A 90 -8.68 -0.41 -0.02
C GLY A 90 -8.43 0.32 -1.35
N SER A 91 -7.23 0.19 -1.91
CA SER A 91 -6.92 0.58 -3.29
C SER A 91 -7.40 -0.56 -4.19
N HIS A 92 -8.44 -0.31 -4.98
CA HIS A 92 -9.01 -1.32 -5.88
C HIS A 92 -8.02 -1.66 -7.02
N LEU A 93 -7.99 -2.93 -7.42
CA LEU A 93 -7.41 -3.33 -8.71
C LEU A 93 -8.35 -2.78 -9.80
N ASP A 94 -7.85 -1.92 -10.69
CA ASP A 94 -8.60 -1.03 -11.60
C ASP A 94 -9.55 -1.69 -12.63
N ASP A 95 -9.82 -2.99 -12.54
CA ASP A 95 -10.62 -3.75 -13.51
C ASP A 95 -12.12 -3.84 -13.16
N LEU A 96 -12.60 -3.14 -12.12
CA LEU A 96 -14.01 -3.14 -11.74
C LEU A 96 -14.64 -1.74 -11.79
N PRO A 97 -15.87 -1.61 -12.34
CA PRO A 97 -16.56 -0.32 -12.41
C PRO A 97 -16.82 0.22 -11.00
N VAL A 98 -16.59 1.53 -10.84
CA VAL A 98 -16.80 2.24 -9.57
C VAL A 98 -18.25 2.02 -9.08
N GLY A 99 -18.40 1.51 -7.84
CA GLY A 99 -19.71 1.36 -7.19
C GLY A 99 -20.14 -0.05 -6.76
N VAL A 100 -19.29 -1.08 -6.86
CA VAL A 100 -19.63 -2.44 -6.42
C VAL A 100 -18.72 -2.92 -5.27
N HIS A 101 -19.30 -2.96 -4.07
CA HIS A 101 -18.93 -3.71 -2.85
C HIS A 101 -17.44 -4.01 -2.62
N ALA A 102 -16.79 -3.16 -1.82
CA ALA A 102 -15.45 -3.36 -1.31
C ALA A 102 -15.35 -4.56 -0.34
N GLY A 103 -14.25 -5.30 -0.44
CA GLY A 103 -13.67 -6.05 0.69
C GLY A 103 -14.25 -7.44 0.98
N VAL A 104 -14.06 -8.40 0.08
CA VAL A 104 -13.96 -9.82 0.47
C VAL A 104 -12.83 -10.48 -0.31
N LEU A 105 -11.69 -10.70 0.34
CA LEU A 105 -10.83 -11.82 -0.02
C LEU A 105 -11.51 -13.08 0.52
N PHE A 106 -12.11 -13.88 -0.36
CA PHE A 106 -12.45 -15.25 -0.02
C PHE A 106 -11.13 -16.01 0.11
N ALA A 107 -10.65 -16.19 1.33
CA ALA A 107 -9.77 -17.31 1.64
C ALA A 107 -10.66 -18.56 1.67
N MET A 108 -10.54 -19.42 0.67
CA MET A 108 -11.00 -20.82 0.72
C MET A 108 -9.81 -21.73 0.99
#